data_AF-A0A524PP28-F1
#
_entry.id   AF-A0A524PP28-F1
#
_cell.length_a   1.000
_cell.length_b   1.000
_cell.length_c   1.000
_cell.angle_alpha   90.00
_cell.angle_beta   90.00
_cell.angle_gamma   90.00
#
_symmetry.space_group_name_H-M   'P 1'
#
loop_
_entity.id
_entity.type
_entity.pdbx_description
1 polymer ?
#
loop_
_entity_poly.entity_id
_entity_poly.type
_entity_poly.pdbx_seq_one_letter_code
_entity_poly.pdbx_strand_id
1 'polypeptide(L)'
;MFQKRSVRTRPLVVALGVVILCITAGTLTYNMPIFQENFGWRISQLQASIKYALSPPGESVFTPNPTVAAMVQETMDAITPTATRTATPGPTLTPTPSPTATTEPTPLPATVRLSGIRHEYQKWNNCGPANLSMALSYWGWDGNQRPISDFVKPNPRDKNVMPYELAAFVEEGTALNVLVRVGGNLDLLKR
;
A
#
# COMPACT_ATOMS: atom_id res chain seq x y z
N MET A 1 -17.90 39.00 60.44
CA MET A 1 -18.43 38.22 59.30
C MET A 1 -17.34 37.22 58.87
N PHE A 2 -17.37 35.99 59.40
CA PHE A 2 -16.31 35.00 59.18
C PHE A 2 -16.45 34.37 57.78
N GLN A 3 -15.52 34.69 56.88
CA GLN A 3 -15.38 34.04 55.58
C GLN A 3 -14.95 32.58 55.81
N LYS A 4 -15.89 31.64 55.66
CA LYS A 4 -15.65 30.21 55.70
C LYS A 4 -14.80 29.83 54.48
N ARG A 5 -13.47 29.98 54.58
CA ARG A 5 -12.53 29.56 53.52
C ARG A 5 -12.80 28.10 53.19
N SER A 6 -13.14 27.86 51.94
CA SER A 6 -13.54 26.58 51.37
C SER A 6 -12.39 25.56 51.42
N VAL A 7 -12.15 24.95 52.58
CA VAL A 7 -11.15 23.89 52.77
C VAL A 7 -11.46 22.67 51.88
N ARG A 8 -12.73 22.47 51.51
CA ARG A 8 -13.21 21.35 50.69
C ARG A 8 -12.86 21.46 49.20
N THR A 9 -12.61 22.67 48.68
CA THR A 9 -12.25 22.86 47.26
C THR A 9 -10.77 22.67 46.98
N ARG A 10 -9.89 22.94 47.95
CA ARG A 10 -8.44 22.76 47.82
C ARG A 10 -7.99 21.34 47.44
N PRO A 11 -8.44 20.25 48.10
CA PRO A 11 -8.06 18.89 47.70
C PRO A 11 -8.65 18.53 46.32
N LEU A 12 -9.81 19.07 45.98
CA LEU A 12 -10.48 18.86 44.69
C LEU A 12 -9.72 19.55 43.54
N VAL A 13 -9.21 20.75 43.77
CA VAL A 13 -8.35 21.49 42.82
C VAL A 13 -7.00 20.79 42.64
N VAL A 14 -6.41 20.26 43.72
CA VAL A 14 -5.17 19.48 43.64
C VAL A 14 -5.41 18.17 42.87
N ALA A 15 -6.49 17.45 43.16
CA ALA A 15 -6.84 16.23 42.44
C ALA A 15 -7.08 16.49 40.95
N LEU A 16 -7.80 17.55 40.59
CA LEU A 16 -8.02 17.96 39.20
C LEU A 16 -6.69 18.32 38.52
N GLY A 17 -5.82 19.06 39.20
CA GLY A 17 -4.48 19.40 38.70
C GLY A 17 -3.62 18.17 38.42
N VAL A 18 -3.66 17.16 39.29
CA VAL A 18 -2.96 15.87 39.09
C VAL A 18 -3.54 15.12 37.89
N VAL A 19 -4.86 15.08 37.74
CA VAL A 19 -5.49 14.42 36.58
C VAL A 19 -5.08 15.10 35.27
N ILE A 20 -5.11 16.44 35.22
CA ILE A 20 -4.66 17.20 34.04
C ILE A 20 -3.18 16.93 33.76
N LEU A 21 -2.33 16.92 34.79
CA LEU A 21 -0.91 16.61 34.66
C LEU A 21 -0.69 15.20 34.09
N CYS A 22 -1.41 14.20 34.60
CA CYS A 22 -1.32 12.82 34.10
C CYS A 22 -1.81 12.71 32.64
N ILE A 23 -2.88 13.41 32.28
CA ILE A 23 -3.39 13.42 30.90
C ILE A 23 -2.37 14.08 29.98
N THR A 24 -1.84 15.24 30.34
CA THR A 24 -0.84 15.96 29.54
C THR A 24 0.48 15.18 29.41
N ALA A 25 0.96 14.57 30.49
CA ALA A 25 2.12 13.67 30.43
C ALA A 25 1.84 12.47 29.52
N GLY A 26 0.66 11.85 29.65
CA GLY A 26 0.23 10.76 28.79
C GLY A 26 0.17 11.13 27.32
N THR A 27 -0.42 12.28 26.96
CA THR A 27 -0.48 12.74 25.57
C THR A 27 0.90 13.07 25.01
N LEU A 28 1.80 13.66 25.81
CA LEU A 28 3.18 13.89 25.39
C LEU A 28 3.92 12.57 25.12
N THR A 29 3.81 11.57 26.01
CA THR A 29 4.41 10.25 25.80
C THR A 29 3.83 9.54 24.58
N TYR A 30 2.53 9.68 24.34
CA TYR A 30 1.87 9.10 23.17
C TYR A 30 2.40 9.72 21.88
N ASN A 31 2.62 11.03 21.80
CA ASN A 31 3.11 11.69 20.57
C ASN A 31 4.59 11.41 20.25
N MET A 32 5.33 10.75 21.14
CA MET A 32 6.71 10.37 20.85
C MET A 32 6.78 9.27 19.77
N PRO A 33 7.64 9.40 18.73
CA PRO A 33 7.74 8.42 17.64
C PRO A 33 8.02 6.99 18.12
N ILE A 34 8.88 6.84 19.12
CA ILE A 34 9.25 5.55 19.70
C ILE A 34 8.01 4.84 20.29
N PHE A 35 7.11 5.59 20.92
CA PHE A 35 5.90 5.01 21.49
C PHE A 35 4.91 4.61 20.38
N GLN A 36 4.68 5.48 19.41
CA GLN A 36 3.80 5.21 18.27
C GLN A 36 4.24 3.96 17.50
N GLU A 37 5.54 3.83 17.22
CA GLU A 37 6.07 2.69 16.47
C GLU A 37 5.92 1.36 17.22
N ASN A 38 6.11 1.35 18.55
CA ASN A 38 6.06 0.12 19.33
C ASN A 38 4.65 -0.26 19.80
N PHE A 39 3.83 0.73 20.16
CA PHE A 39 2.53 0.52 20.83
C PHE A 39 1.33 1.10 20.08
N GLY A 40 1.53 2.07 19.18
CA GLY A 40 0.43 2.75 18.47
C GLY A 40 -0.45 1.78 17.66
N TRP A 41 0.17 0.76 17.06
CA TRP A 41 -0.57 -0.28 16.33
C TRP A 41 -1.46 -1.14 17.24
N ARG A 42 -1.01 -1.47 18.46
CA ARG A 42 -1.79 -2.24 19.45
C ARG A 42 -3.01 -1.46 19.90
N ILE A 43 -2.83 -0.17 20.17
CA ILE A 43 -3.93 0.75 20.53
C ILE A 43 -4.93 0.85 19.38
N SER A 44 -4.44 1.01 18.15
CA SER A 44 -5.30 1.07 16.96
C SER A 44 -6.09 -0.22 16.75
N GLN A 45 -5.47 -1.37 16.98
CA GLN A 45 -6.14 -2.68 16.89
C GLN A 45 -7.21 -2.82 17.97
N LEU A 46 -6.93 -2.44 19.22
CA LEU A 46 -7.91 -2.44 20.29
C LEU A 46 -9.11 -1.52 19.97
N GLN A 47 -8.84 -0.30 19.49
CA GLN A 47 -9.88 0.63 19.07
C GLN A 47 -10.74 0.05 17.94
N ALA A 48 -10.12 -0.58 16.95
CA ALA A 48 -10.84 -1.24 15.86
C ALA A 48 -11.69 -2.40 16.37
N SER A 49 -11.17 -3.23 17.27
CA SER A 49 -11.91 -4.33 17.90
C SER A 49 -13.12 -3.84 18.68
N ILE A 50 -12.97 -2.78 19.48
CA ILE A 50 -14.09 -2.16 20.21
C ILE A 50 -15.12 -1.61 19.23
N LYS A 51 -14.68 -0.89 18.19
CA LYS A 51 -15.57 -0.35 17.16
C LYS A 51 -16.35 -1.45 16.44
N TYR A 52 -15.69 -2.53 16.04
CA TYR A 52 -16.36 -3.64 15.37
C TYR A 52 -17.28 -4.44 16.30
N ALA A 53 -16.97 -4.51 17.59
CA ALA A 53 -17.86 -5.12 18.57
C ALA A 53 -19.15 -4.29 18.77
N LEU A 54 -19.04 -2.95 18.74
CA LEU A 54 -20.18 -2.04 18.89
C LEU A 54 -20.96 -1.79 17.59
N SER A 55 -20.29 -1.91 16.43
CA SER A 55 -20.83 -1.61 15.10
C SER A 55 -20.24 -2.57 14.07
N PRO A 56 -20.81 -3.79 13.95
CA PRO A 56 -20.28 -4.81 13.04
C PRO A 56 -20.47 -4.40 11.57
N PRO A 57 -19.45 -4.58 10.71
CA PRO A 57 -19.49 -4.14 9.31
C PRO A 57 -20.38 -5.01 8.40
N GLY A 58 -20.95 -6.11 8.90
CA GLY A 58 -21.72 -7.09 8.11
C GLY A 58 -23.11 -6.64 7.65
N GLU A 59 -23.55 -5.43 8.00
CA GLU A 59 -24.86 -4.90 7.62
C GLU A 59 -24.86 -4.17 6.26
N SER A 60 -23.69 -3.86 5.70
CA SER A 60 -23.59 -3.41 4.31
C SER A 60 -23.45 -4.63 3.38
N VAL A 61 -24.56 -5.29 3.10
CA VAL A 61 -24.63 -6.17 1.92
C VAL A 61 -24.30 -5.30 0.72
N PHE A 62 -23.27 -5.69 -0.05
CA PHE A 62 -22.93 -5.03 -1.30
C PHE A 62 -24.06 -5.32 -2.29
N THR A 63 -25.14 -4.55 -2.22
CA THR A 63 -26.16 -4.51 -3.25
C THR A 63 -25.60 -3.61 -4.34
N PRO A 64 -25.09 -4.17 -5.45
CA PRO A 64 -24.65 -3.31 -6.53
C PRO A 64 -25.85 -2.47 -6.94
N ASN A 65 -25.68 -1.15 -6.94
CA ASN A 65 -26.69 -0.25 -7.46
C ASN A 65 -27.09 -0.78 -8.85
N PRO A 66 -28.38 -0.99 -9.14
CA PRO A 66 -28.82 -1.58 -10.41
C PRO A 66 -28.26 -0.81 -11.62
N THR A 67 -28.04 0.50 -11.50
CA THR A 67 -27.37 1.32 -12.52
C THR A 67 -25.90 0.93 -12.69
N VAL A 68 -25.16 0.70 -11.60
CA VAL A 68 -23.75 0.27 -11.66
C VAL A 68 -23.63 -1.15 -12.20
N ALA A 69 -24.53 -2.05 -11.80
CA ALA A 69 -24.61 -3.40 -12.37
C ALA A 69 -24.89 -3.36 -13.89
N ALA A 70 -25.81 -2.51 -14.33
CA ALA A 70 -26.11 -2.31 -15.75
C ALA A 70 -24.91 -1.73 -16.52
N MET A 71 -24.22 -0.72 -15.98
CA MET A 71 -23.02 -0.15 -16.60
C MET A 71 -21.88 -1.16 -16.73
N VAL A 72 -21.67 -2.00 -15.70
CA VAL A 72 -20.66 -3.07 -15.76
C VAL A 72 -21.05 -4.11 -16.82
N GLN A 73 -22.33 -4.46 -16.92
CA GLN A 73 -22.83 -5.39 -17.93
C GLN A 73 -22.66 -4.83 -19.35
N GLU A 74 -23.05 -3.57 -19.60
CA GLU A 74 -22.83 -2.90 -20.88
C GLU A 74 -21.34 -2.85 -21.24
N THR A 75 -20.48 -2.59 -20.26
CA THR A 75 -19.03 -2.57 -20.48
C THR A 75 -18.51 -3.96 -20.86
N MET A 76 -18.96 -5.02 -20.19
CA MET A 76 -18.59 -6.40 -20.53
C MET A 76 -19.09 -6.79 -21.92
N ASP A 77 -20.32 -6.41 -22.28
CA ASP A 77 -20.90 -6.69 -23.59
C ASP A 77 -20.16 -5.95 -24.71
N ALA A 78 -19.70 -4.71 -24.46
CA ALA A 78 -18.93 -3.89 -25.41
C ALA A 78 -17.50 -4.41 -25.66
N ILE A 79 -16.91 -5.18 -24.73
CA ILE A 79 -15.56 -5.75 -24.90
C ILE A 79 -15.61 -7.08 -25.68
N THR A 80 -16.81 -7.60 -26.00
CA THR A 80 -16.96 -8.82 -26.81
C THR A 80 -16.44 -8.56 -28.23
N PRO A 81 -15.35 -9.21 -28.68
CA PRO A 81 -14.83 -8.99 -30.02
C PRO A 81 -15.88 -9.45 -31.05
N THR A 82 -16.42 -8.51 -31.81
CA THR A 82 -17.27 -8.83 -32.97
C THR A 82 -16.38 -9.50 -34.01
N ALA A 83 -16.69 -10.76 -34.35
CA ALA A 83 -16.05 -11.47 -35.45
C ALA A 83 -16.28 -10.68 -36.74
N THR A 84 -15.29 -9.86 -37.11
CA THR A 84 -15.28 -9.17 -38.40
C THR A 84 -15.09 -10.24 -39.46
N ARG A 85 -16.07 -10.42 -40.35
CA ARG A 85 -15.90 -11.26 -41.53
C ARG A 85 -14.82 -10.64 -42.40
N THR A 86 -13.61 -11.19 -42.34
CA THR A 86 -12.51 -10.87 -43.24
C THR A 86 -12.98 -11.13 -44.67
N ALA A 87 -13.03 -10.09 -45.51
CA ALA A 87 -13.20 -10.25 -46.94
C ALA A 87 -11.94 -10.96 -47.48
N THR A 88 -12.12 -12.10 -48.14
CA THR A 88 -11.05 -12.83 -48.82
C THR A 88 -10.45 -11.93 -49.92
N PRO A 89 -9.17 -11.53 -49.84
CA PRO A 89 -8.50 -10.85 -50.95
C PRO A 89 -8.28 -11.86 -52.09
N GLY A 90 -8.59 -11.46 -53.32
CA GLY A 90 -8.20 -12.23 -54.51
C GLY A 90 -6.67 -12.37 -54.61
N PRO A 91 -6.16 -13.34 -55.40
CA PRO A 91 -4.74 -13.65 -55.45
C PRO A 91 -3.95 -12.45 -56.01
N THR A 92 -3.23 -11.76 -55.13
CA THR A 92 -2.17 -10.82 -55.51
C THR A 92 -0.85 -11.55 -55.34
N LEU A 93 0.00 -11.52 -56.38
CA LEU A 93 1.33 -12.12 -56.37
C LEU A 93 2.24 -11.32 -55.43
N THR A 94 2.28 -11.72 -54.15
CA THR A 94 3.17 -11.16 -53.14
C THR A 94 4.59 -11.71 -53.33
N PRO A 95 5.63 -10.87 -53.42
CA PRO A 95 7.01 -11.35 -53.44
C PRO A 95 7.33 -12.08 -52.13
N THR A 96 7.96 -13.26 -52.25
CA THR A 96 8.35 -14.10 -51.12
C THR A 96 9.28 -13.32 -50.17
N PRO A 97 8.93 -13.12 -48.89
CA PRO A 97 9.85 -12.54 -47.93
C PRO A 97 11.02 -13.51 -47.70
N SER A 98 12.24 -12.98 -47.80
CA SER A 98 13.47 -13.70 -47.44
C SER A 98 13.44 -14.06 -45.95
N PRO A 99 13.84 -15.28 -45.53
CA PRO A 99 13.85 -15.65 -44.12
C PRO A 99 14.89 -14.79 -43.38
N THR A 100 14.40 -13.80 -42.62
CA THR A 100 15.19 -13.13 -41.59
C THR A 100 15.57 -14.18 -40.55
N ALA A 101 16.86 -14.27 -40.20
CA ALA A 101 17.33 -15.19 -39.16
C ALA A 101 16.60 -14.89 -37.84
N THR A 102 15.68 -15.78 -37.45
CA THR A 102 15.04 -15.74 -36.13
C THR A 102 16.09 -16.14 -35.10
N THR A 103 16.59 -15.18 -34.33
CA THR A 103 17.39 -15.48 -33.13
C THR A 103 16.52 -16.29 -32.17
N GLU A 104 16.87 -17.55 -31.96
CA GLU A 104 16.22 -18.41 -30.98
C GLU A 104 16.38 -17.79 -29.58
N PRO A 105 15.30 -17.64 -28.79
CA PRO A 105 15.38 -17.06 -27.46
C PRO A 105 16.26 -17.94 -26.57
N THR A 106 17.25 -17.35 -25.91
CA THR A 106 18.10 -18.05 -24.95
C THR A 106 17.24 -18.76 -23.90
N PRO A 107 17.46 -20.06 -23.64
CA PRO A 107 16.65 -20.82 -22.69
C PRO A 107 16.86 -20.28 -21.27
N LEU A 108 15.76 -20.20 -20.50
CA LEU A 108 15.79 -19.77 -19.12
C LEU A 108 16.55 -20.79 -18.24
N PRO A 109 17.36 -20.33 -17.27
CA PRO A 109 17.95 -21.22 -16.28
C PRO A 109 16.87 -21.90 -15.44
N ALA A 110 17.12 -23.14 -15.01
CA ALA A 110 16.16 -23.93 -14.23
C ALA A 110 15.80 -23.28 -12.87
N THR A 111 16.75 -22.57 -12.24
CA THR A 111 16.53 -21.84 -10.99
C THR A 111 17.54 -20.71 -10.87
N VAL A 112 17.09 -19.56 -10.37
CA VAL A 112 17.93 -18.42 -9.99
C VAL A 112 17.51 -18.00 -8.60
N ARG A 113 18.47 -17.79 -7.70
CA ARG A 113 18.23 -17.23 -6.37
C ARG A 113 19.01 -15.94 -6.21
N LEU A 114 18.28 -14.83 -6.07
CA LEU A 114 18.88 -13.54 -5.73
C LEU A 114 19.43 -13.62 -4.30
N SER A 115 20.63 -13.10 -4.10
CA SER A 115 21.30 -13.05 -2.80
C SER A 115 21.74 -11.62 -2.49
N GLY A 116 22.11 -11.34 -1.24
CA GLY A 116 22.51 -9.99 -0.82
C GLY A 116 21.34 -9.04 -0.49
N ILE A 117 20.09 -9.51 -0.54
CA ILE A 117 18.92 -8.74 -0.12
C ILE A 117 18.93 -8.58 1.40
N ARG A 118 18.90 -7.34 1.88
CA ARG A 118 18.75 -7.02 3.30
C ARG A 118 17.29 -7.17 3.69
N HIS A 119 17.00 -8.08 4.61
CA HIS A 119 15.66 -8.29 5.14
C HIS A 119 15.26 -7.16 6.09
N GLU A 120 14.03 -6.66 5.96
CA GLU A 120 13.43 -5.67 6.86
C GLU A 120 12.03 -6.13 7.30
N TYR A 121 11.78 -6.14 8.61
CA TYR A 121 10.44 -6.42 9.13
C TYR A 121 9.49 -5.24 8.84
N GLN A 122 8.33 -5.51 8.26
CA GLN A 122 7.34 -4.47 8.02
C GLN A 122 6.83 -3.85 9.33
N LYS A 123 6.65 -2.54 9.32
CA LYS A 123 5.90 -1.82 10.36
C LYS A 123 4.40 -1.87 10.04
N TRP A 124 3.60 -1.30 10.95
CA TRP A 124 2.15 -1.23 10.81
C TRP A 124 1.74 -0.57 9.47
N ASN A 125 0.97 -1.29 8.65
CA ASN A 125 0.52 -0.85 7.32
C ASN A 125 1.65 -0.46 6.34
N ASN A 126 2.85 -1.04 6.49
CA ASN A 126 4.02 -0.69 5.67
C ASN A 126 4.51 -1.85 4.78
N CYS A 127 3.65 -2.79 4.39
CA CYS A 127 4.05 -3.91 3.52
C CYS A 127 4.66 -3.42 2.19
N GLY A 128 4.08 -2.41 1.54
CA GLY A 128 4.63 -1.81 0.32
C GLY A 128 6.00 -1.16 0.54
N PRO A 129 6.13 -0.18 1.45
CA PRO A 129 7.41 0.44 1.78
C PRO A 129 8.52 -0.55 2.20
N ALA A 130 8.19 -1.56 3.01
CA ALA A 130 9.14 -2.59 3.44
C ALA A 130 9.55 -3.52 2.29
N ASN A 131 8.61 -3.88 1.42
CA ASN A 131 8.95 -4.70 0.25
C ASN A 131 9.85 -3.93 -0.73
N LEU A 132 9.57 -2.64 -0.93
CA LEU A 132 10.41 -1.80 -1.77
C LEU A 132 11.81 -1.60 -1.17
N SER A 133 11.94 -1.38 0.15
CA SER A 133 13.26 -1.24 0.77
C SER A 133 14.10 -2.52 0.64
N MET A 134 13.48 -3.70 0.84
CA MET A 134 14.15 -4.98 0.61
C MET A 134 14.58 -5.11 -0.86
N ALA A 135 13.70 -4.80 -1.82
CA ALA A 135 14.05 -4.85 -3.23
C ALA A 135 15.22 -3.91 -3.57
N LEU A 136 15.16 -2.63 -3.16
CA LEU A 136 16.20 -1.64 -3.42
C LEU A 136 17.56 -2.02 -2.81
N SER A 137 17.57 -2.75 -1.69
CA SER A 137 18.81 -3.24 -1.08
C SER A 137 19.61 -4.17 -1.99
N TYR A 138 18.95 -4.88 -2.92
CA TYR A 138 19.61 -5.70 -3.93
C TYR A 138 20.53 -4.86 -4.84
N TRP A 139 20.13 -3.61 -5.12
CA TRP A 139 20.92 -2.63 -5.89
C TRP A 139 21.79 -1.73 -5.02
N GLY A 140 21.98 -2.08 -3.74
CA GLY A 140 22.88 -1.36 -2.83
C GLY A 140 22.31 -0.08 -2.22
N TRP A 141 21.00 0.15 -2.31
CA TRP A 141 20.37 1.27 -1.60
C TRP A 141 20.39 1.05 -0.09
N ASP A 142 20.92 2.01 0.66
CA ASP A 142 21.14 1.87 2.11
C ASP A 142 19.94 2.33 2.97
N GLY A 143 18.87 2.83 2.36
CA GLY A 143 17.67 3.26 3.09
C GLY A 143 16.80 2.13 3.65
N ASN A 144 15.76 2.51 4.40
CA ASN A 144 14.80 1.58 4.99
C ASN A 144 13.36 1.99 4.65
N GLN A 145 12.36 1.31 5.21
CA GLN A 145 10.95 1.58 4.88
C GLN A 145 10.45 2.97 5.31
N ARG A 146 11.12 3.68 6.23
CA ARG A 146 10.65 4.99 6.75
C ARG A 146 10.62 6.09 5.67
N PRO A 147 11.73 6.45 5.00
CA PRO A 147 11.71 7.48 3.96
C PRO A 147 10.75 7.15 2.81
N ILE A 148 10.60 5.85 2.48
CA ILE A 148 9.61 5.41 1.49
C ILE A 148 8.20 5.71 2.00
N SER A 149 7.87 5.26 3.22
CA SER A 149 6.56 5.45 3.84
C SER A 149 6.19 6.93 4.00
N ASP A 150 7.15 7.78 4.36
CA ASP A 150 6.92 9.22 4.53
C ASP A 150 6.58 9.89 3.20
N PHE A 151 7.17 9.41 2.11
CA PHE A 151 6.91 9.89 0.75
C PHE A 151 5.58 9.38 0.19
N VAL A 152 5.37 8.07 0.17
CA VAL A 152 4.19 7.47 -0.49
C VAL A 152 2.93 7.53 0.37
N LYS A 153 3.08 7.78 1.68
CA LYS A 153 2.00 7.64 2.66
C LYS A 153 2.02 8.75 3.71
N PRO A 154 1.83 10.02 3.30
CA PRO A 154 1.90 11.17 4.21
C PRO A 154 0.85 11.12 5.33
N ASN A 155 -0.25 10.37 5.13
CA ASN A 155 -1.17 10.00 6.19
C ASN A 155 -0.80 8.64 6.79
N PRO A 156 -0.30 8.57 8.05
CA PRO A 156 0.12 7.31 8.67
C PRO A 156 -1.00 6.29 8.85
N ARG A 157 -2.28 6.72 8.79
CA ARG A 157 -3.44 5.83 8.88
C ARG A 157 -3.79 5.14 7.57
N ASP A 158 -3.22 5.59 6.45
CA ASP A 158 -3.43 4.92 5.18
C ASP A 158 -2.88 3.49 5.26
N LYS A 159 -3.68 2.57 4.72
CA LYS A 159 -3.44 1.13 4.74
C LYS A 159 -2.90 0.62 3.42
N ASN A 160 -2.93 1.45 2.39
CA ASN A 160 -2.58 1.07 1.04
C ASN A 160 -1.51 2.02 0.47
N VAL A 161 -0.79 1.51 -0.52
CA VAL A 161 0.06 2.30 -1.41
C VAL A 161 -0.12 1.73 -2.82
N MET A 162 -0.13 2.60 -3.81
CA MET A 162 -0.30 2.23 -5.20
C MET A 162 1.07 2.01 -5.87
N PRO A 163 1.18 1.11 -6.87
CA PRO A 163 2.45 0.84 -7.54
C PRO A 163 3.13 2.08 -8.14
N TYR A 164 2.36 3.05 -8.63
CA TYR A 164 2.91 4.29 -9.20
C TYR A 164 3.51 5.21 -8.14
N GLU A 165 3.01 5.19 -6.90
CA GLU A 165 3.57 5.98 -5.78
C GLU A 165 4.95 5.42 -5.39
N LEU A 166 5.04 4.09 -5.32
CA LEU A 166 6.31 3.39 -5.10
C LEU A 166 7.29 3.67 -6.24
N ALA A 167 6.82 3.69 -7.49
CA ALA A 167 7.64 4.05 -8.64
C ALA A 167 8.16 5.49 -8.55
N ALA A 168 7.31 6.44 -8.20
CA ALA A 168 7.70 7.84 -7.99
C ALA A 168 8.80 7.95 -6.93
N PHE A 169 8.70 7.20 -5.82
CA PHE A 169 9.79 7.17 -4.83
C PHE A 169 11.11 6.67 -5.42
N VAL A 170 11.10 5.67 -6.30
CA VAL A 170 12.34 5.17 -6.91
C VAL A 170 12.98 6.26 -7.80
N GLU A 171 12.19 6.88 -8.67
CA GLU A 171 12.66 7.91 -9.60
C GLU A 171 13.11 9.20 -8.90
N GLU A 172 12.40 9.62 -7.85
CA GLU A 172 12.67 10.90 -7.16
C GLU A 172 13.60 10.75 -5.94
N GLY A 173 13.55 9.59 -5.28
CA GLY A 173 14.24 9.32 -4.02
C GLY A 173 15.51 8.49 -4.16
N THR A 174 15.82 7.99 -5.36
CA THR A 174 17.02 7.16 -5.62
C THR A 174 17.68 7.52 -6.95
N ALA A 175 18.82 6.88 -7.26
CA ALA A 175 19.49 6.98 -8.55
C ALA A 175 19.15 5.80 -9.49
N LEU A 176 18.05 5.10 -9.22
CA LEU A 176 17.60 3.93 -9.96
C LEU A 176 16.41 4.28 -10.85
N ASN A 177 16.20 3.49 -11.90
CA ASN A 177 15.01 3.58 -12.74
C ASN A 177 14.03 2.48 -12.36
N VAL A 178 12.74 2.72 -12.57
CA VAL A 178 11.68 1.75 -12.27
C VAL A 178 10.77 1.52 -13.47
N LEU A 179 10.23 0.31 -13.56
CA LEU A 179 9.27 -0.06 -14.57
C LEU A 179 8.05 -0.73 -13.92
N VAL A 180 6.88 -0.10 -14.05
CA VAL A 180 5.62 -0.68 -13.58
C VAL A 180 4.95 -1.42 -14.75
N ARG A 181 4.66 -2.71 -14.54
CA ARG A 181 3.93 -3.56 -15.50
C ARG A 181 2.77 -4.24 -14.80
N VAL A 182 1.62 -4.32 -15.48
CA VAL A 182 0.40 -4.97 -15.00
C VAL A 182 -0.10 -5.91 -16.11
N GLY A 183 -0.70 -7.04 -15.74
CA GLY A 183 -1.26 -8.01 -16.69
C GLY A 183 -0.22 -8.98 -17.30
N GLY A 184 0.91 -9.20 -16.63
CA GLY A 184 1.92 -10.18 -17.04
C GLY A 184 1.55 -11.63 -16.70
N ASN A 185 2.43 -12.56 -17.07
CA ASN A 185 2.36 -13.97 -16.69
C ASN A 185 3.72 -14.46 -16.15
N LEU A 186 3.73 -15.66 -15.57
CA LEU A 186 4.92 -16.23 -14.93
C LEU A 186 6.11 -16.37 -15.89
N ASP A 187 5.84 -16.72 -17.15
CA ASP A 187 6.89 -16.93 -18.15
C ASP A 187 7.52 -15.60 -18.60
N LEU A 188 6.71 -14.55 -18.73
CA LEU A 188 7.18 -13.20 -19.02
C LEU A 188 7.98 -12.62 -17.85
N LEU A 189 7.57 -12.89 -16.61
CA LEU A 189 8.29 -12.42 -15.41
C LEU A 189 9.69 -13.02 -15.27
N LYS A 190 9.92 -14.23 -15.82
CA LYS A 190 11.21 -14.92 -15.75
C LYS A 190 12.20 -14.47 -16.83
N ARG A 191 11.74 -13.85 -17.91
CA ARG A 191 12.55 -13.40 -19.06
C ARG A 191 13.07 -11.99 -18.83
#